data_AF-A0A8D2AWS8-F1
#
_entry.id   AF-A0A8D2AWS8-F1
#
_cell.length_a   1.000
_cell.length_b   1.000
_cell.length_c   1.000
_cell.angle_alpha   90.00
_cell.angle_beta   90.00
_cell.angle_gamma   90.00
#
_symmetry.space_group_name_H-M   'P 1'
#
loop_
_entity.id
_entity.type
_entity.pdbx_description
1 polymer ?
#
loop_
_entity_poly.entity_id
_entity_poly.type
_entity_poly.pdbx_seq_one_letter_code
_entity_poly.pdbx_strand_id
1 'polypeptide(L)'
;MGVSKLDVLYRRLLLTKLFIRGWGRPEDLKRLFEFRKMIGNRERCQNLVSSDYPVYIDKMEEQSDCKILDGHFVSPMAHYVPNIMPIESVIARFQFIVPKEWNSKYRPVCIHLAGTGDHHYWRRRTLMARPMIKEARMASLLLENPY
;
A
#
# COMPACT_ATOMS: atom_id res chain seq x y z
N MET A 1 5.93 -18.35 32.02
CA MET A 1 6.87 -19.05 31.12
C MET A 1 8.15 -18.25 31.03
N GLY A 2 9.28 -18.79 31.49
CA GLY A 2 10.58 -18.10 31.44
C GLY A 2 11.12 -18.03 30.02
N VAL A 3 11.65 -16.88 29.62
CA VAL A 3 12.24 -16.67 28.30
C VAL A 3 13.53 -17.51 28.19
N SER A 4 13.67 -18.32 27.13
CA SER A 4 14.84 -19.18 26.92
C SER A 4 16.12 -18.35 26.74
N LYS A 5 17.15 -18.62 27.56
CA LYS A 5 18.46 -17.93 27.48
C LYS A 5 19.16 -18.17 26.14
N LEU A 6 18.95 -19.35 25.54
CA LEU A 6 19.47 -19.73 24.22
C LEU A 6 18.82 -18.89 23.10
N ASP A 7 17.50 -18.70 23.17
CA ASP A 7 16.75 -17.88 22.23
C ASP A 7 17.18 -16.40 22.29
N VAL A 8 17.41 -15.88 23.50
CA VAL A 8 17.91 -14.50 23.69
C VAL A 8 19.29 -14.29 23.06
N LEU A 9 20.21 -15.25 23.20
CA LEU A 9 21.53 -15.18 22.60
C LEU A 9 21.46 -15.29 21.07
N TYR A 10 20.68 -16.24 20.56
CA TYR A 10 20.49 -16.44 19.12
C TYR A 10 19.93 -15.19 18.44
N ARG A 11 18.90 -14.57 19.02
CA ARG A 11 18.32 -13.32 18.48
C ARG A 11 19.30 -12.15 18.46
N ARG A 12 20.30 -12.09 19.35
CA ARG A 12 21.32 -11.02 19.33
C ARG A 12 22.29 -11.15 18.15
N LEU A 13 22.47 -12.35 17.61
CA LEU A 13 23.41 -12.65 16.53
C LEU A 13 22.78 -12.53 15.14
N LEU A 14 21.44 -12.42 15.04
CA LEU A 14 20.74 -12.26 13.78
C LEU A 14 21.04 -10.88 13.14
N LEU A 15 21.45 -10.90 11.87
CA LEU A 15 21.67 -9.69 11.06
C LEU A 15 20.37 -8.89 10.86
N THR A 16 19.23 -9.57 10.74
CA THR A 16 17.92 -8.93 10.57
C THR A 16 17.17 -8.91 11.91
N LYS A 17 16.75 -7.72 12.34
CA LYS A 17 15.99 -7.53 13.58
C LYS A 17 14.48 -7.72 13.42
N LEU A 18 14.05 -8.20 12.26
CA LEU A 18 12.65 -8.46 11.93
C LEU A 18 12.11 -9.59 12.83
N PHE A 19 10.95 -9.39 13.46
CA PHE A 19 10.30 -10.35 14.36
C PHE A 19 11.07 -10.75 15.64
N ILE A 20 12.24 -10.16 15.92
CA ILE A 20 12.98 -10.42 17.18
C ILE A 20 12.14 -10.07 18.41
N ARG A 21 11.24 -9.10 18.31
CA ARG A 21 10.31 -8.70 19.38
C ARG A 21 8.95 -9.42 19.30
N GLY A 22 8.86 -10.49 18.51
CA GLY A 22 7.61 -11.21 18.25
C GLY A 22 6.72 -10.49 17.24
N TRP A 23 5.44 -10.88 17.22
CA TRP A 23 4.41 -10.44 16.27
C TRP A 23 3.57 -9.25 16.79
N GLY A 24 3.98 -8.64 17.89
CA GLY A 24 3.20 -7.62 18.59
C GLY A 24 2.36 -8.18 19.74
N ARG A 25 1.45 -7.37 20.26
CA ARG A 25 0.60 -7.72 21.41
C ARG A 25 -0.47 -8.74 21.00
N PRO A 26 -0.73 -9.80 21.79
CA PRO A 26 -1.78 -10.77 21.49
C PRO A 26 -3.16 -10.15 21.26
N GLU A 27 -3.47 -9.04 21.94
CA GLU A 27 -4.74 -8.32 21.81
C GLU A 27 -4.89 -7.70 20.42
N ASP A 28 -3.82 -7.14 19.87
CA ASP A 28 -3.82 -6.57 18.53
C ASP A 28 -3.98 -7.66 17.46
N LEU A 29 -3.36 -8.83 17.66
CA LEU A 29 -3.55 -9.99 16.79
C LEU A 29 -4.99 -10.49 16.80
N LYS A 30 -5.64 -10.55 17.98
CA LYS A 30 -7.07 -10.89 18.09
C LYS A 30 -7.94 -9.91 17.30
N ARG A 31 -7.69 -8.61 17.44
CA ARG A 31 -8.41 -7.56 16.70
C ARG A 31 -8.22 -7.72 15.18
N LEU A 32 -7.01 -8.01 14.73
CA LEU A 32 -6.73 -8.31 13.32
C LEU A 32 -7.48 -9.55 12.82
N PHE A 33 -7.58 -10.61 13.62
CA PHE A 33 -8.34 -11.80 13.25
C PHE A 33 -9.85 -11.54 13.17
N GLU A 34 -10.42 -10.77 14.11
CA GLU A 34 -11.82 -10.37 14.02
C GLU A 34 -12.08 -9.48 12.79
N PHE A 35 -11.20 -8.53 12.52
CA PHE A 35 -11.30 -7.69 11.32
C PHE A 35 -11.19 -8.52 10.03
N ARG A 36 -10.30 -9.52 10.00
CA ARG A 36 -10.18 -10.45 8.88
C ARG A 36 -11.48 -11.21 8.58
N LYS A 37 -12.28 -11.55 9.60
CA LYS A 37 -13.60 -12.18 9.38
C LYS A 37 -14.56 -11.22 8.67
N MET A 38 -14.49 -9.92 8.95
CA MET A 38 -15.28 -8.91 8.23
C MET A 38 -14.82 -8.74 6.79
N ILE A 39 -13.51 -8.62 6.54
CA ILE A 39 -12.96 -8.53 5.17
C ILE A 39 -13.26 -9.80 4.37
N GLY A 40 -13.19 -10.98 5.01
CA GLY A 40 -13.47 -12.26 4.37
C GLY A 40 -14.92 -12.40 3.90
N ASN A 41 -15.85 -11.61 4.42
CA ASN A 41 -17.22 -11.54 3.92
C ASN A 41 -17.30 -10.52 2.76
N ARG A 42 -17.47 -11.03 1.53
CA ARG A 42 -17.45 -10.22 0.30
C ARG A 42 -18.48 -9.09 0.29
N GLU A 43 -19.71 -9.37 0.70
CA GLU A 43 -20.82 -8.39 0.69
C GLU A 43 -20.56 -7.25 1.68
N ARG A 44 -20.09 -7.58 2.89
CA ARG A 44 -19.70 -6.58 3.88
C ARG A 44 -18.47 -5.80 3.43
N CYS A 45 -17.46 -6.48 2.90
CA CYS A 45 -16.19 -5.90 2.50
C CYS A 45 -16.35 -4.81 1.44
N GLN A 46 -17.26 -4.99 0.49
CA GLN A 46 -17.53 -4.01 -0.58
C GLN A 46 -18.03 -2.67 -0.05
N ASN A 47 -18.65 -2.66 1.13
CA ASN A 47 -19.22 -1.47 1.75
C ASN A 47 -18.35 -0.91 2.89
N LEU A 48 -17.15 -1.45 3.12
CA LEU A 48 -16.22 -0.96 4.15
C LEU A 48 -15.54 0.35 3.76
N VAL A 49 -15.59 0.76 2.50
CA VAL A 49 -15.05 2.05 2.08
C VAL A 49 -16.15 2.76 1.34
N SER A 50 -16.51 3.94 1.83
CA SER A 50 -17.54 4.75 1.19
C SER A 50 -17.09 5.16 -0.21
N SER A 51 -18.03 5.27 -1.15
CA SER A 51 -17.71 5.69 -2.53
C SER A 51 -17.20 7.13 -2.61
N ASP A 52 -17.49 7.95 -1.61
CA ASP A 52 -17.04 9.33 -1.45
C ASP A 52 -15.82 9.48 -0.52
N TYR A 53 -15.12 8.37 -0.23
CA TYR A 53 -13.97 8.40 0.66
C TYR A 53 -12.92 9.42 0.19
N PRO A 54 -12.43 10.29 1.08
CA PRO A 54 -11.59 11.42 0.68
C PRO A 54 -10.24 10.95 0.13
N VAL A 55 -9.98 11.35 -1.12
CA VAL A 55 -8.70 11.19 -1.80
C VAL A 55 -8.25 12.55 -2.28
N TYR A 56 -7.04 12.94 -1.90
CA TYR A 56 -6.49 14.25 -2.20
C TYR A 56 -5.43 14.14 -3.29
N ILE A 57 -5.43 15.11 -4.20
CA ILE A 57 -4.36 15.29 -5.19
C ILE A 57 -3.53 16.47 -4.73
N ASP A 58 -2.27 16.21 -4.42
CA ASP A 58 -1.33 17.19 -3.87
C ASP A 58 -0.62 17.96 -4.97
N LYS A 59 -0.29 17.26 -6.06
CA LYS A 59 0.45 17.81 -7.18
C LYS A 59 0.01 17.15 -8.48
N MET A 60 -0.03 17.94 -9.54
CA MET A 60 -0.21 17.46 -10.91
C MET A 60 0.95 17.94 -11.77
N GLU A 61 1.52 17.03 -12.56
CA GLU A 61 2.55 17.31 -13.54
C GLU A 61 2.10 16.79 -14.90
N GLU A 62 2.24 17.62 -15.93
CA GLU A 62 1.91 17.25 -17.30
C GLU A 62 3.20 16.98 -18.08
N GLN A 63 3.30 15.76 -18.62
CA GLN A 63 4.39 15.34 -19.50
C GLN A 63 3.89 15.21 -20.94
N SER A 64 4.75 14.87 -21.90
CA SER A 64 4.34 14.78 -23.31
C SER A 64 3.30 13.67 -23.56
N ASP A 65 3.48 12.50 -22.95
CA ASP A 65 2.71 11.28 -23.15
C ASP A 65 1.68 11.00 -22.03
N CYS A 66 1.89 11.56 -20.84
CA CYS A 66 1.08 11.27 -19.66
C CYS A 66 0.88 12.49 -18.75
N LYS A 67 -0.05 12.32 -17.80
CA LYS A 67 -0.23 13.17 -16.62
C LYS A 67 0.17 12.36 -15.40
N ILE A 68 0.87 12.99 -14.48
CA ILE A 68 1.30 12.37 -13.22
C ILE A 68 0.61 13.13 -12.09
N LEU A 69 -0.16 12.42 -11.27
CA LEU A 69 -0.84 12.95 -10.10
C LEU A 69 -0.20 12.34 -8.86
N ASP A 70 0.39 13.18 -8.01
CA ASP A 70 0.78 12.77 -6.67
C ASP A 70 -0.41 13.05 -5.74
N GLY A 71 -0.73 12.10 -4.88
CA GLY A 71 -1.86 12.23 -3.98
C GLY A 71 -1.74 11.35 -2.76
N HIS A 72 -2.71 11.52 -1.87
CA HIS A 72 -2.78 10.73 -0.65
C HIS A 72 -4.22 10.52 -0.19
N PHE A 73 -4.37 9.52 0.69
CA PHE A 73 -5.60 9.28 1.43
C PHE A 73 -5.25 8.68 2.80
N VAL A 74 -6.15 8.86 3.77
CA VAL A 74 -6.01 8.18 5.06
C VAL A 74 -6.36 6.70 4.84
N SER A 75 -5.56 5.77 5.34
CA SER A 75 -5.86 4.34 5.22
C SER A 75 -7.20 4.00 5.88
N PRO A 76 -8.15 3.37 5.18
CA PRO A 76 -9.43 2.98 5.78
C PRO A 76 -9.26 2.07 7.00
N MET A 77 -8.19 1.27 7.04
CA MET A 77 -7.86 0.40 8.16
C MET A 77 -7.59 1.17 9.45
N ALA A 78 -7.18 2.45 9.37
CA ALA A 78 -6.98 3.30 10.55
C ALA A 78 -8.31 3.54 11.30
N HIS A 79 -9.44 3.54 10.58
CA HIS A 79 -10.77 3.70 11.16
C HIS A 79 -11.31 2.41 11.77
N TYR A 80 -11.08 1.27 11.12
CA TYR A 80 -11.60 -0.02 11.58
C TYR A 80 -10.77 -0.67 12.67
N VAL A 81 -9.44 -0.50 12.61
CA VAL A 81 -8.52 -1.14 13.55
C VAL A 81 -7.46 -0.14 14.01
N PRO A 82 -7.85 0.86 14.84
CA PRO A 82 -6.97 1.95 15.22
C PRO A 82 -5.76 1.45 16.01
N ASN A 83 -4.64 2.17 15.88
CA ASN A 83 -3.39 1.94 16.62
C ASN A 83 -2.72 0.57 16.36
N ILE A 84 -3.03 -0.10 15.25
CA ILE A 84 -2.33 -1.32 14.82
C ILE A 84 -1.30 -1.04 13.74
N MET A 85 -1.63 -0.17 12.79
CA MET A 85 -0.71 0.16 11.70
C MET A 85 0.45 1.03 12.22
N PRO A 86 1.64 0.88 11.62
CA PRO A 86 2.70 1.89 11.74
C PRO A 86 2.17 3.26 11.33
N ILE A 87 2.66 4.33 11.98
CA ILE A 87 2.20 5.69 11.70
C ILE A 87 2.48 6.10 10.25
N GLU A 88 3.55 5.55 9.68
CA GLU A 88 3.98 5.74 8.30
C GLU A 88 2.95 5.22 7.28
N SER A 89 2.15 4.21 7.66
CA SER A 89 1.13 3.60 6.78
C SER A 89 -0.28 4.13 7.04
N VAL A 90 -0.46 5.05 8.01
CA VAL A 90 -1.76 5.69 8.26
C VAL A 90 -2.15 6.60 7.09
N ILE A 91 -1.17 7.27 6.48
CA ILE A 91 -1.39 8.08 5.27
C ILE A 91 -0.80 7.32 4.09
N ALA A 92 -1.67 6.81 3.24
CA ALA A 92 -1.31 6.17 2.00
C ALA A 92 -0.96 7.25 0.97
N ARG A 93 0.30 7.31 0.54
CA ARG A 93 0.70 8.18 -0.57
C ARG A 93 0.75 7.36 -1.85
N PHE A 94 0.34 7.97 -2.95
CA PHE A 94 0.35 7.32 -4.24
C PHE A 94 0.77 8.29 -5.34
N GLN A 95 1.18 7.68 -6.44
CA GLN A 95 1.31 8.35 -7.70
C GLN A 95 0.43 7.68 -8.75
N PHE A 96 -0.41 8.46 -9.41
CA PHE A 96 -1.26 8.00 -10.50
C PHE A 96 -0.76 8.55 -11.83
N ILE A 97 -0.33 7.65 -12.71
CA ILE A 97 0.23 7.98 -14.02
C ILE A 97 -0.82 7.62 -15.07
N VAL A 98 -1.31 8.62 -15.77
CA VAL A 98 -2.48 8.52 -16.65
C VAL A 98 -2.09 8.92 -18.07
N PRO A 99 -2.39 8.10 -19.09
CA PRO A 99 -2.09 8.48 -20.46
C PRO A 99 -3.02 9.62 -20.90
N LYS A 100 -2.54 10.49 -21.79
CA LYS A 100 -3.39 11.58 -22.34
C LYS A 100 -4.48 11.06 -23.26
N GLU A 101 -4.23 9.95 -23.93
CA GLU A 101 -5.16 9.27 -24.83
C GLU A 101 -5.38 7.84 -24.36
N TRP A 102 -6.55 7.29 -24.66
CA TRP A 102 -6.91 5.93 -24.30
C TRP A 102 -7.25 5.12 -25.54
N ASN A 103 -6.77 3.87 -25.60
CA ASN A 103 -7.14 2.95 -26.69
C ASN A 103 -8.55 2.38 -26.54
N SER A 104 -9.16 2.51 -25.36
CA SER A 104 -10.48 1.95 -25.05
C SER A 104 -11.25 2.83 -24.08
N LYS A 105 -12.59 2.78 -24.18
CA LYS A 105 -13.51 3.44 -23.24
C LYS A 105 -13.37 2.94 -21.80
N TYR A 106 -12.82 1.74 -21.60
CA TYR A 106 -12.70 1.13 -20.27
C TYR A 106 -11.59 1.72 -19.39
N ARG A 107 -10.68 2.53 -19.98
CA ARG A 107 -9.60 3.24 -19.26
C ARG A 107 -8.85 2.36 -18.24
N PRO A 108 -8.19 1.28 -18.70
CA PRO A 108 -7.58 0.29 -17.83
C PRO A 108 -6.50 0.87 -16.91
N VAL A 109 -6.48 0.42 -15.65
CA VAL A 109 -5.53 0.84 -14.61
C VAL A 109 -4.87 -0.39 -13.99
N CYS A 110 -3.53 -0.37 -13.87
CA CYS A 110 -2.79 -1.35 -13.09
C CYS A 110 -2.38 -0.76 -11.74
N ILE A 111 -2.65 -1.49 -10.64
CA ILE A 111 -2.20 -1.11 -9.29
C ILE A 111 -0.89 -1.83 -9.01
N HIS A 112 0.16 -1.06 -8.73
CA HIS A 112 1.50 -1.57 -8.48
C HIS A 112 1.84 -1.47 -7.00
N LEU A 113 2.06 -2.62 -6.37
CA LEU A 113 2.57 -2.71 -5.01
C LEU A 113 4.10 -2.72 -5.03
N ALA A 114 4.72 -2.12 -4.01
CA ALA A 114 6.18 -2.06 -3.91
C ALA A 114 6.75 -3.44 -3.56
N GLY A 115 7.83 -3.81 -4.25
CA GLY A 115 8.65 -4.97 -3.86
C GLY A 115 9.59 -4.64 -2.69
N THR A 116 10.21 -5.66 -2.12
CA THR A 116 11.25 -5.49 -1.09
C THR A 116 12.40 -4.62 -1.62
N GLY A 117 12.77 -3.57 -0.88
CA GLY A 117 13.85 -2.66 -1.26
C GLY A 117 13.49 -1.70 -2.41
N ASP A 118 12.22 -1.59 -2.78
CA ASP A 118 11.73 -0.50 -3.62
C ASP A 118 11.42 0.73 -2.76
N HIS A 119 12.02 1.85 -3.11
CA HIS A 119 11.89 3.11 -2.39
C HIS A 119 11.19 4.13 -3.29
N HIS A 120 10.20 4.83 -2.73
CA HIS A 120 9.34 5.77 -3.45
C HIS A 120 8.70 5.12 -4.68
N TYR A 121 8.87 5.72 -5.87
CA TYR A 121 8.17 5.32 -7.11
C TYR A 121 9.09 5.01 -8.28
N TRP A 122 10.38 5.37 -8.22
CA TRP A 122 11.21 5.49 -9.43
C TRP A 122 11.32 4.19 -10.24
N ARG A 123 11.55 3.05 -9.57
CA ARG A 123 11.68 1.75 -10.25
C ARG A 123 10.38 1.37 -10.95
N ARG A 124 9.26 1.38 -10.23
CA ARG A 124 7.93 1.04 -10.79
C ARG A 124 7.49 2.02 -11.87
N ARG A 125 7.74 3.33 -11.67
CA ARG A 125 7.46 4.37 -12.67
C ARG A 125 8.21 4.07 -13.96
N THR A 126 9.52 3.87 -13.88
CA THR A 126 10.41 3.78 -15.05
C THR A 126 10.27 2.44 -15.75
N LEU A 127 10.25 1.34 -15.00
CA LEU A 127 10.33 -0.01 -15.55
C LEU A 127 8.96 -0.65 -15.83
N MET A 128 7.88 -0.12 -15.24
CA MET A 128 6.53 -0.70 -15.41
C MET A 128 5.53 0.32 -15.96
N ALA A 129 5.33 1.44 -15.27
CA ALA A 129 4.28 2.39 -15.64
C ALA A 129 4.54 3.06 -17.00
N ARG A 130 5.78 3.52 -17.28
CA ARG A 130 6.10 4.15 -18.57
C ARG A 130 5.93 3.20 -19.76
N PRO A 131 6.41 1.94 -19.74
CA PRO A 131 6.08 0.96 -20.77
C PRO A 131 4.57 0.76 -20.96
N MET A 132 3.79 0.66 -19.87
CA MET A 132 2.33 0.50 -19.94
C MET A 132 1.62 1.69 -20.62
N ILE A 133 2.08 2.91 -20.38
CA ILE A 133 1.61 4.11 -21.08
C ILE A 133 1.95 4.02 -22.57
N LYS A 134 3.21 3.73 -22.89
CA LYS A 134 3.72 3.76 -24.26
C LYS A 134 3.11 2.67 -25.15
N GLU A 135 3.00 1.45 -24.65
CA GLU A 135 2.64 0.28 -25.45
C GLU A 135 1.14 0.01 -25.46
N ALA A 136 0.47 0.26 -24.33
CA ALA A 136 -0.93 -0.12 -24.16
C ALA A 136 -1.87 1.04 -23.84
N ARG A 137 -1.34 2.26 -23.61
CA ARG A 137 -2.09 3.40 -23.07
C ARG A 137 -2.91 3.00 -21.84
N MET A 138 -2.26 2.28 -20.93
CA MET A 138 -2.81 1.87 -19.64
C MET A 138 -2.26 2.75 -18.54
N ALA A 139 -3.12 3.20 -17.63
CA ALA A 139 -2.69 3.96 -16.47
C ALA A 139 -2.09 3.05 -15.38
N SER A 140 -1.32 3.65 -14.49
CA SER A 140 -0.67 2.94 -13.38
C SER A 140 -0.83 3.72 -12.08
N LEU A 141 -1.34 3.06 -11.04
CA LEU A 141 -1.41 3.57 -9.68
C LEU A 141 -0.29 2.95 -8.84
N LEU A 142 0.64 3.76 -8.36
CA LEU A 142 1.81 3.34 -7.60
C LEU A 142 1.62 3.73 -6.12
N LEU A 143 1.47 2.77 -5.22
CA LEU A 143 1.42 3.05 -3.77
C LEU A 143 2.83 3.17 -3.19
N GLU A 144 3.10 4.17 -2.35
CA GLU A 144 4.39 4.33 -1.70
C GLU A 144 4.60 3.30 -0.58
N ASN A 145 5.84 2.81 -0.43
CA ASN A 145 6.21 1.96 0.70
C ASN A 145 6.67 2.83 1.88
N PRO A 146 6.21 2.60 3.13
CA PRO A 146 5.35 1.50 3.57
C PRO A 146 3.85 1.80 3.49
N TYR A 147 3.14 0.97 2.72
CA TYR A 147 1.68 0.88 2.70
C TYR A 147 1.23 -0.54 2.33
#